data_AF-A0A938GSY3-F1
#
_entry.id   AF-A0A938GSY3-F1
#
_cell.length_a   1.000
_cell.length_b   1.000
_cell.length_c   1.000
_cell.angle_alpha   90.00
_cell.angle_beta   90.00
_cell.angle_gamma   90.00
#
_symmetry.space_group_name_H-M   'P 1'
#
loop_
_entity.id
_entity.type
_entity.pdbx_description
1 polymer ?
#
loop_
_entity_poly.entity_id
_entity_poly.type
_entity_poly.pdbx_seq_one_letter_code
_entity_poly.pdbx_strand_id
1 'polypeptide(L)' 'MKHIFERNIDSKGRLIRAIGALALLTGGGFAFLYSTWLGLVLIASGLFVGFEALRGWCALRACGIKTKF' A
#
# COMPACT_ATOMS: atom_id res chain seq x y z
N MET A 1 13.16 23.04 -6.14
CA MET A 1 12.03 22.25 -6.68
C MET A 1 11.46 21.45 -5.53
N LYS A 2 10.23 21.70 -5.07
CA LYS A 2 9.61 20.93 -3.98
C LYS A 2 9.36 19.51 -4.49
N HIS A 3 9.95 18.52 -3.83
CA HIS A 3 9.81 17.14 -4.25
C HIS A 3 8.39 16.70 -3.86
N ILE A 4 7.52 16.53 -4.85
CA ILE A 4 6.14 16.07 -4.66
C ILE A 4 6.11 14.70 -3.92
N PHE A 5 7.22 13.97 -3.98
CA PHE A 5 7.51 12.73 -3.24
C PHE A 5 8.41 12.95 -2.00
N GLU A 6 8.23 14.05 -1.27
CA GLU A 6 8.87 14.19 0.04
C GLU A 6 8.35 13.12 1.01
N ARG A 7 9.27 12.56 1.80
CA ARG A 7 9.01 11.41 2.65
C ARG A 7 8.04 11.81 3.77
N ASN A 8 6.76 11.53 3.57
CA ASN A 8 5.66 11.94 4.44
C ASN A 8 5.25 10.84 5.42
N ILE A 9 6.00 9.74 5.51
CA ILE A 9 5.69 8.57 6.32
C ILE A 9 6.81 8.25 7.30
N ASP A 10 6.43 7.95 8.55
CA ASP A 10 7.36 7.48 9.57
C ASP A 10 7.75 6.01 9.30
N SER A 11 8.92 5.58 9.78
CA SER A 11 9.40 4.20 9.63
C SER A 11 8.38 3.17 10.12
N LYS A 12 7.59 3.48 11.16
CA LYS A 12 6.50 2.61 11.65
C LYS A 12 5.31 2.55 10.68
N GLY A 13 4.88 3.70 10.16
CA GLY A 13 3.80 3.80 9.17
C GLY A 13 4.13 3.12 7.85
N ARG A 14 5.42 3.10 7.49
CA ARG A 14 5.96 2.33 6.36
C ARG A 14 5.88 0.82 6.60
N LEU A 15 6.25 0.37 7.80
CA LEU A 15 6.26 -1.06 8.13
C LEU A 15 4.85 -1.65 8.11
N ILE A 16 3.87 -0.98 8.72
CA ILE A 16 2.47 -1.45 8.73
C ILE A 16 1.92 -1.56 7.30
N ARG A 17 2.25 -0.61 6.43
CA ARG A 17 1.83 -0.65 5.02
C ARG A 17 2.56 -1.72 4.22
N ALA A 18 3.84 -1.96 4.49
CA ALA A 18 4.57 -3.07 3.87
C ALA A 18 3.96 -4.43 4.29
N ILE A 19 3.59 -4.59 5.57
CA ILE A 19 2.90 -5.79 6.06
C ILE A 19 1.52 -5.92 5.40
N GLY A 20 0.75 -4.83 5.32
CA GLY A 20 -0.56 -4.81 4.65
C GLY A 20 -0.47 -5.15 3.17
N ALA A 21 0.52 -4.61 2.46
CA ALA A 21 0.81 -4.96 1.07
C ALA A 21 1.14 -6.44 0.92
N LEU A 22 1.99 -6.99 1.80
CA LEU A 22 2.33 -8.41 1.78
C LEU A 22 1.09 -9.28 2.01
N ALA A 23 0.23 -8.92 2.96
CA ALA A 23 -1.03 -9.62 3.24
C ALA A 23 -2.01 -9.56 2.07
N LEU A 24 -2.11 -8.41 1.39
CA LEU A 24 -2.91 -8.26 0.17
C LEU A 24 -2.37 -9.09 -0.99
N LEU A 25 -1.05 -9.17 -1.14
CA LEU A 25 -0.43 -9.96 -2.20
C LEU A 25 -0.61 -11.47 -1.98
N THR A 26 -0.37 -11.95 -0.75
CA THR A 26 -0.58 -13.37 -0.40
C THR A 26 -2.07 -13.74 -0.45
N GLY A 27 -2.94 -12.88 0.09
CA GLY A 27 -4.38 -13.02 0.02
C GLY A 27 -4.90 -13.01 -1.42
N GLY A 28 -4.37 -12.13 -2.27
CA GLY A 28 -4.70 -12.07 -3.70
C GLY A 28 -4.32 -13.35 -4.44
N GLY A 29 -3.13 -13.90 -4.18
CA GLY A 29 -2.69 -15.19 -4.72
C GLY A 29 -3.62 -16.34 -4.34
N PHE A 30 -4.10 -16.36 -3.08
CA PHE A 30 -5.08 -17.34 -2.63
C PHE A 30 -6.47 -17.11 -3.24
N ALA A 31 -6.87 -15.84 -3.39
CA ALA A 31 -8.16 -15.47 -3.97
C ALA A 31 -8.28 -15.84 -5.45
N PHE A 32 -7.16 -15.93 -6.20
CA PHE A 32 -7.16 -16.46 -7.57
C PHE A 32 -7.72 -17.88 -7.67
N LEU A 33 -7.65 -18.67 -6.60
CA LEU A 33 -8.21 -20.03 -6.56
C LEU A 33 -9.74 -20.05 -6.54
N TYR A 34 -10.38 -18.95 -6.10
CA TYR A 34 -11.83 -18.85 -5.98
C TYR A 34 -12.44 -17.89 -7.02
N SER A 35 -11.77 -16.77 -7.30
CA SER A 35 -12.22 -15.77 -8.27
C SER A 35 -11.03 -14.96 -8.79
N THR A 36 -10.79 -15.07 -10.09
CA THR A 36 -9.73 -14.34 -10.81
C THR A 36 -9.87 -12.83 -10.64
N TRP A 37 -11.10 -12.33 -10.62
CA TRP A 37 -11.38 -10.90 -10.43
C TRP A 37 -11.00 -10.44 -9.03
N LEU A 38 -11.34 -11.24 -8.01
CA LEU A 38 -11.03 -10.92 -6.62
C LEU A 38 -9.52 -10.96 -6.39
N GLY A 39 -8.84 -11.96 -6.94
CA GLY A 39 -7.37 -12.04 -6.94
C GLY A 39 -6.71 -10.84 -7.62
N LEU A 40 -7.18 -10.43 -8.80
CA LEU A 40 -6.65 -9.25 -9.51
C LEU A 40 -6.77 -7.96 -8.70
N VAL A 41 -7.93 -7.71 -8.10
CA VAL A 41 -8.16 -6.49 -7.30
C VAL A 41 -7.27 -6.47 -6.05
N LEU A 42 -7.12 -7.61 -5.36
CA LEU A 42 -6.23 -7.71 -4.19
C LEU A 42 -4.76 -7.55 -4.57
N ILE A 43 -4.31 -8.15 -5.67
CA ILE A 43 -2.93 -7.98 -6.13
C ILE A 43 -2.68 -6.52 -6.53
N ALA A 44 -3.58 -5.91 -7.30
CA ALA A 44 -3.44 -4.52 -7.73
C ALA A 44 -3.38 -3.55 -6.54
N SER A 45 -4.27 -3.73 -5.56
CA SER A 45 -4.26 -2.94 -4.33
C SER A 45 -3.01 -3.19 -3.49
N GLY A 46 -2.57 -4.45 -3.35
CA GLY A 46 -1.33 -4.81 -2.64
C GLY A 46 -0.08 -4.20 -3.27
N LEU A 47 0.04 -4.23 -4.60
CA LEU A 47 1.11 -3.58 -5.35
C LEU A 47 1.12 -2.07 -5.15
N PHE A 48 -0.06 -1.44 -5.19
CA PHE A 48 -0.19 0.00 -4.98
C PHE A 48 0.27 0.41 -3.57
N VAL A 49 -0.24 -0.26 -2.53
CA VAL A 49 0.15 -0.01 -1.14
C VAL A 49 1.64 -0.30 -0.91
N GLY A 50 2.18 -1.34 -1.55
CA GLY A 50 3.61 -1.67 -1.52
C GLY A 50 4.47 -0.57 -2.15
N PHE A 51 4.05 -0.04 -3.30
CA PHE A 51 4.72 1.07 -3.97
C PHE A 51 4.73 2.34 -3.10
N GLU A 52 3.60 2.67 -2.48
CA GLU A 52 3.51 3.78 -1.51
C GLU A 52 4.48 3.59 -0.32
N ALA A 53 4.55 2.36 0.23
CA ALA A 53 5.46 2.04 1.31
C ALA A 53 6.94 2.19 0.90
N LEU A 54 7.33 1.70 -0.29
CA LEU A 54 8.70 1.79 -0.81
C LEU A 54 9.13 3.24 -1.04
N ARG A 55 8.24 4.07 -1.58
CA ARG A 55 8.51 5.50 -1.80
C ARG A 55 8.47 6.32 -0.50
N GLY A 56 8.02 5.74 0.61
CA GLY A 56 7.87 6.43 1.89
C GLY A 56 6.87 7.59 1.80
N TRP A 57 5.89 7.46 0.92
CA TRP A 57 4.92 8.48 0.57
C TRP A 57 3.53 7.84 0.54
N CYS A 58 2.53 8.50 1.12
CA CYS A 58 1.17 7.97 1.20
C CYS A 58 0.17 9.00 0.67
N ALA A 59 -0.57 8.60 -0.36
CA ALA A 59 -1.57 9.41 -1.04
C ALA A 59 -2.67 9.86 -0.08
N LEU A 60 -3.09 9.01 0.86
CA LEU A 60 -4.10 9.37 1.87
C LEU A 60 -3.66 10.58 2.69
N ARG A 61 -2.40 10.61 3.12
CA ARG A 61 -1.84 11.74 3.90
C ARG A 61 -1.60 12.96 3.02
N ALA A 62 -1.29 12.78 1.74
CA ALA A 62 -1.21 13.86 0.76
C ALA A 62 -2.60 14.48 0.47
N CYS A 63 -3.67 13.68 0.51
CA CYS A 63 -5.06 14.13 0.45
C CYS A 63 -5.57 14.71 1.79
N GLY A 64 -4.71 14.89 2.79
CA GLY A 64 -5.07 15.50 4.08
C GLY A 64 -5.70 14.55 5.10
N ILE A 65 -5.79 13.25 4.80
CA ILE A 65 -6.32 12.25 5.74
C ILE A 65 -5.25 11.96 6.81
N LYS A 66 -5.53 12.37 8.05
CA LYS A 66 -4.67 12.07 9.21
C LYS A 66 -4.73 10.58 9.53
N THR A 67 -3.83 9.80 8.95
CA THR A 67 -3.56 8.44 9.41
C THR A 67 -2.73 8.51 10.69
N LYS A 68 -3.18 7.86 11.76
CA LYS A 68 -2.48 7.76 13.06
C LYS A 68 -1.13 7.01 12.96
N PHE A 69 -0.88 6.37 11.81
CA PHE A 69 0.29 5.57 11.50
C PHE A 69 0.93 6.04 10.19
#